data_AF-A0A2V6APU7-F1
#
_entry.id   AF-A0A2V6APU7-F1
#
_cell.length_a   1.000
_cell.length_b   1.000
_cell.length_c   1.000
_cell.angle_alpha   90.00
_cell.angle_beta   90.00
_cell.angle_gamma   90.00
#
_symmetry.space_group_name_H-M   'P 1'
#
loop_
_entity.id
_entity.type
_entity.pdbx_description
1 polymer ?
#
loop_
_entity_poly.entity_id
_entity_poly.type
_entity_poly.pdbx_seq_one_letter_code
_entity_poly.pdbx_strand_id
1 'polypeptide(L)'
;GEGYDIAILGHILHSEGEDRSRKLLKKTANALKPGGTIAIGEWLVNDERTEPLNGLMFAVNMLVNTERGDTFSFNEIKRWLEEAGFKNARTLEAPGPSPLVLATKP
;
A
#
# COMPACT_ATOMS: atom_id res chain seq x y z
N GLY A 1 11.20 11.17 -11.02
CA GLY A 1 10.10 12.06 -11.41
C GLY A 1 9.70 12.83 -10.18
N GLU A 2 9.26 14.06 -10.37
CA GLU A 2 8.84 14.98 -9.30
C GLU A 2 7.62 15.76 -9.76
N GLY A 3 6.90 16.38 -8.82
CA GLY A 3 5.77 17.26 -9.16
C GLY A 3 4.45 16.53 -9.45
N TYR A 4 4.32 15.24 -9.13
CA TYR A 4 3.07 14.50 -9.35
C TYR A 4 1.98 14.89 -8.33
N ASP A 5 0.73 14.91 -8.78
CA ASP A 5 -0.45 15.13 -7.94
C ASP A 5 -0.85 13.88 -7.16
N ILE A 6 -0.80 12.72 -7.83
CA ILE A 6 -1.25 11.43 -7.29
C ILE A 6 -0.22 10.36 -7.63
N ALA A 7 0.04 9.48 -6.66
CA ALA A 7 0.76 8.23 -6.86
C ALA A 7 -0.11 7.06 -6.39
N ILE A 8 -0.18 6.00 -7.19
CA ILE A 8 -0.97 4.81 -6.88
C ILE A 8 -0.01 3.64 -6.69
N LEU A 9 -0.08 2.98 -5.54
CA LEU A 9 0.57 1.70 -5.26
C LEU A 9 -0.53 0.64 -5.15
N GLY A 10 -0.90 0.06 -6.28
CA GLY A 10 -1.87 -1.04 -6.30
C GLY A 10 -1.16 -2.39 -6.19
N HIS A 11 -1.47 -3.14 -5.13
CA HIS A 11 -1.07 -4.55 -4.96
C HIS A 11 0.43 -4.78 -5.08
N ILE A 12 1.23 -4.03 -4.31
CA ILE A 12 2.69 -4.10 -4.42
C ILE A 12 3.41 -4.15 -3.08
N LEU A 13 2.85 -3.59 -2.01
CA LEU A 13 3.52 -3.64 -0.71
C LEU A 13 3.60 -5.08 -0.21
N HIS A 14 2.53 -5.87 -0.43
CA HIS A 14 2.48 -7.26 0.01
C HIS A 14 3.55 -8.16 -0.60
N SER A 15 4.07 -7.85 -1.79
CA SER A 15 5.12 -8.65 -2.43
C SER A 15 6.53 -8.15 -2.13
N GLU A 16 6.66 -6.85 -1.87
CA GLU A 16 7.93 -6.20 -1.54
C GLU A 16 8.40 -6.52 -0.10
N GLY A 17 7.45 -6.76 0.81
CA GLY A 17 7.75 -6.90 2.23
C GLY A 17 8.03 -5.55 2.89
N GLU A 18 8.20 -5.54 4.22
CA GLU A 18 8.31 -4.30 5.01
C GLU A 18 9.47 -3.39 4.56
N ASP A 19 10.71 -3.92 4.51
CA ASP A 19 11.91 -3.10 4.23
C ASP A 19 11.85 -2.40 2.87
N ARG A 20 11.39 -3.12 1.84
CA ARG A 20 11.31 -2.58 0.48
C ARG A 20 10.09 -1.67 0.33
N SER A 21 8.97 -1.98 1.00
CA SER A 21 7.80 -1.11 1.09
C SER A 21 8.13 0.25 1.69
N ARG A 22 8.86 0.30 2.81
CA ARG A 22 9.32 1.56 3.43
C ARG A 22 10.16 2.41 2.46
N LYS A 23 11.10 1.77 1.74
CA LYS A 23 11.92 2.46 0.71
C LYS A 23 11.06 2.97 -0.45
N LEU A 24 10.10 2.18 -0.91
CA LEU A 24 9.17 2.55 -1.97
C LEU A 24 8.30 3.74 -1.55
N LEU A 25 7.71 3.70 -0.36
CA LEU A 25 6.92 4.80 0.20
C LEU A 25 7.74 6.10 0.29
N LYS A 26 9.00 6.02 0.76
CA LYS A 26 9.87 7.20 0.80
C LYS A 26 10.17 7.75 -0.58
N LYS A 27 10.47 6.87 -1.55
CA LYS A 27 10.69 7.27 -2.95
C LYS A 27 9.44 7.92 -3.54
N THR A 28 8.26 7.39 -3.25
CA THR A 28 6.96 7.94 -3.69
C THR A 28 6.69 9.31 -3.07
N ALA A 29 6.98 9.49 -1.77
CA ALA A 29 6.86 10.79 -1.12
C ALA A 29 7.71 11.86 -1.80
N ASN A 30 8.96 11.53 -2.16
CA ASN A 30 9.86 12.47 -2.86
C ASN A 30 9.39 12.82 -4.28
N ALA A 31 8.57 11.97 -4.91
CA ALA A 31 8.07 12.21 -6.26
C ALA A 31 6.80 13.09 -6.28
N LEU A 32 6.06 13.14 -5.17
CA LEU A 32 4.85 13.92 -5.05
C LEU A 32 5.17 15.40 -4.77
N LYS A 33 4.36 16.30 -5.33
CA LYS A 33 4.40 17.72 -4.94
C LYS A 33 3.87 17.90 -3.51
N PRO A 34 4.15 19.02 -2.81
CA PRO A 34 3.46 19.35 -1.56
C PRO A 34 1.94 19.30 -1.72
N GLY A 35 1.27 18.54 -0.85
CA GLY A 35 -0.18 18.31 -0.94
C GLY A 35 -0.61 17.20 -1.92
N GLY A 36 0.33 16.55 -2.62
CA GLY A 36 0.06 15.36 -3.42
C GLY A 36 -0.40 14.17 -2.56
N THR A 37 -1.14 13.26 -3.17
CA THR A 37 -1.78 12.14 -2.47
C THR A 37 -1.23 10.79 -2.94
N ILE A 38 -1.00 9.89 -2.00
CA ILE A 38 -0.76 8.47 -2.29
C ILE A 38 -2.04 7.67 -2.07
N ALA A 39 -2.39 6.82 -3.02
CA ALA A 39 -3.45 5.84 -2.90
C ALA A 39 -2.84 4.43 -2.91
N ILE A 40 -3.20 3.61 -1.92
CA ILE A 40 -2.66 2.27 -1.75
C ILE A 40 -3.82 1.28 -1.83
N GLY A 41 -3.75 0.34 -2.75
CA GLY A 41 -4.69 -0.78 -2.84
C GLY A 41 -4.02 -2.05 -2.32
N GLU A 42 -4.53 -2.62 -1.24
CA GLU A 42 -3.91 -3.76 -0.55
C GLU A 42 -4.94 -4.72 0.06
N TRP A 43 -4.50 -5.97 0.28
CA TRP A 43 -5.21 -6.93 1.12
C TRP A 43 -4.80 -6.71 2.58
N LEU A 44 -5.65 -6.02 3.33
CA LEU A 44 -5.37 -5.73 4.73
C LEU A 44 -5.76 -6.90 5.64
N VAL A 45 -5.00 -7.03 6.72
CA VAL A 45 -5.36 -7.81 7.92
C VAL A 45 -5.63 -6.88 9.09
N ASN A 46 -6.31 -7.35 10.13
CA ASN A 46 -6.33 -6.64 11.41
C ASN A 46 -4.98 -6.74 12.13
N ASP A 47 -4.76 -5.90 13.13
CA ASP A 47 -3.50 -5.85 13.89
C ASP A 47 -3.21 -7.16 14.62
N GLU A 48 -4.24 -7.86 15.08
CA GLU A 48 -4.12 -9.18 15.73
C GLU A 48 -3.83 -10.30 14.73
N ARG A 49 -3.92 -10.02 13.42
CA ARG A 49 -3.71 -10.96 12.30
C ARG A 49 -4.58 -12.21 12.42
N THR A 50 -5.86 -12.01 12.75
CA THR A 50 -6.89 -13.05 12.87
C THR A 50 -7.98 -12.94 11.82
N GLU A 51 -8.10 -11.79 11.14
CA GLU A 51 -9.10 -11.53 10.12
C GLU A 51 -8.67 -10.40 9.17
N PRO A 52 -9.34 -10.22 8.02
CA PRO A 52 -10.27 -11.17 7.40
C PRO A 52 -9.52 -12.36 6.78
N LEU A 53 -10.22 -13.49 6.66
CA LEU A 53 -9.64 -14.77 6.20
C LEU A 53 -8.92 -14.65 4.84
N ASN A 54 -9.45 -13.87 3.92
CA ASN A 54 -8.84 -13.64 2.61
C ASN A 54 -7.46 -12.97 2.72
N GLY A 55 -7.29 -11.97 3.60
CA GLY A 55 -5.99 -11.33 3.84
C GLY A 55 -4.97 -12.30 4.44
N LEU A 56 -5.43 -13.16 5.36
CA LEU A 56 -4.59 -14.20 5.95
C LEU A 56 -4.18 -15.29 4.96
N MET A 57 -5.13 -15.78 4.15
CA MET A 57 -4.82 -16.75 3.10
C MET A 57 -3.90 -16.15 2.03
N PHE A 58 -4.04 -14.85 1.75
CA PHE A 58 -3.15 -14.16 0.82
C PHE A 58 -1.72 -14.03 1.36
N ALA A 59 -1.52 -13.90 2.68
CA ALA A 59 -0.19 -13.96 3.28
C ALA A 59 0.52 -15.30 2.98
N VAL A 60 -0.21 -16.41 3.01
CA VAL A 60 0.34 -17.73 2.63
C VAL A 60 0.76 -17.74 1.15
N ASN A 61 -0.03 -17.12 0.26
CA ASN A 61 0.38 -16.96 -1.13
C ASN A 61 1.67 -16.13 -1.26
N MET A 62 1.83 -15.07 -0.46
CA MET A 62 3.05 -14.27 -0.45
C MET A 62 4.26 -15.06 0.05
N LEU A 63 4.10 -15.82 1.14
CA LEU A 63 5.15 -16.70 1.67
C LEU A 63 5.67 -17.70 0.63
N VAL A 64 4.78 -18.26 -0.19
CA VAL A 64 5.14 -19.24 -1.22
C VAL A 64 5.78 -18.59 -2.45
N ASN A 65 5.32 -17.40 -2.85
CA ASN A 65 5.64 -16.84 -4.17
C ASN A 65 6.62 -15.65 -4.15
N THR A 66 7.07 -15.20 -2.98
CA THR A 66 7.93 -14.02 -2.86
C THR A 66 9.04 -14.22 -1.84
N GLU A 67 10.15 -13.48 -1.95
CA GLU A 67 11.29 -13.60 -1.02
C GLU A 67 10.95 -13.05 0.37
N ARG A 68 10.09 -12.03 0.47
CA ARG A 68 9.87 -11.23 1.68
C ARG A 68 8.42 -10.78 1.88
N GLY A 69 7.50 -11.23 1.05
CA GLY A 69 6.13 -10.74 1.05
C GLY A 69 5.29 -11.29 2.20
N ASP A 70 4.26 -10.53 2.54
CA ASP A 70 3.26 -10.82 3.56
C ASP A 70 2.03 -9.91 3.32
N THR A 71 0.93 -10.08 4.06
CA THR A 71 -0.10 -9.04 4.17
C THR A 71 0.12 -8.19 5.42
N PHE A 72 -0.34 -6.94 5.36
CA PHE A 72 -0.08 -5.94 6.38
C PHE A 72 -1.37 -5.32 6.87
N SER A 73 -1.37 -4.96 8.15
CA SER A 73 -2.44 -4.18 8.74
C SER A 73 -2.43 -2.73 8.28
N PHE A 74 -3.57 -2.06 8.44
CA PHE A 74 -3.64 -0.62 8.23
C PHE A 74 -2.63 0.12 9.11
N ASN A 75 -2.46 -0.28 10.38
CA ASN A 75 -1.59 0.44 11.31
C ASN A 75 -0.10 0.27 10.98
N GLU A 76 0.31 -0.88 10.44
CA GLU A 76 1.66 -1.07 9.90
C GLU A 76 1.94 -0.14 8.72
N ILE A 77 1.05 -0.14 7.72
CA ILE A 77 1.19 0.72 6.54
C ILE A 77 1.14 2.20 6.92
N LYS A 78 0.23 2.58 7.83
CA LYS A 78 0.11 3.95 8.37
C LYS A 78 1.42 4.41 9.00
N ARG A 79 2.05 3.59 9.85
CA ARG A 79 3.34 3.92 10.47
C ARG A 79 4.41 4.19 9.42
N TRP A 80 4.51 3.35 8.39
CA TRP A 80 5.50 3.54 7.32
C TRP A 80 5.22 4.79 6.47
N LEU A 81 3.94 5.12 6.24
CA LEU A 81 3.53 6.36 5.60
C LEU A 81 3.96 7.59 6.40
N GLU A 82 3.74 7.58 7.72
CA GLU A 82 4.13 8.67 8.63
C GLU A 82 5.65 8.87 8.66
N GLU A 83 6.42 7.80 8.74
CA GLU A 83 7.89 7.84 8.64
C GLU A 83 8.40 8.39 7.30
N ALA A 84 7.68 8.12 6.21
CA ALA A 84 8.00 8.66 4.89
C ALA A 84 7.68 10.17 4.77
N GLY A 85 6.84 10.71 5.67
CA GLY A 85 6.42 12.11 5.74
C GLY A 85 4.98 12.37 5.32
N PHE A 86 4.19 11.33 5.06
CA PHE A 86 2.74 11.47 4.81
C PHE A 86 1.97 11.75 6.10
N LYS A 87 0.76 12.29 5.95
CA LYS A 87 -0.15 12.61 7.06
C LYS A 87 -1.58 12.20 6.70
N ASN A 88 -2.46 12.08 7.70
CA ASN A 88 -3.89 11.80 7.52
C ASN A 88 -4.20 10.47 6.79
N ALA A 89 -3.39 9.44 7.04
CA ALA A 89 -3.65 8.09 6.53
C ALA A 89 -5.00 7.58 7.08
N ARG A 90 -5.82 7.04 6.18
CA ARG A 90 -7.15 6.51 6.46
C ARG A 90 -7.53 5.52 5.38
N THR A 91 -8.42 4.58 5.70
CA THR A 91 -9.06 3.72 4.70
C THR A 91 -10.24 4.45 4.05
N LEU A 92 -10.59 4.01 2.85
CA LEU A 92 -11.81 4.41 2.15
C LEU A 92 -12.53 3.13 1.75
N GLU A 93 -13.86 3.14 1.78
CA GLU A 93 -14.62 2.04 1.17
C GLU A 93 -14.39 2.05 -0.34
N ALA A 94 -13.83 0.94 -0.85
CA ALA A 94 -13.58 0.72 -2.27
C ALA A 94 -14.24 -0.61 -2.67
N PRO A 95 -15.29 -0.59 -3.50
CA PRO A 95 -16.03 -1.81 -3.82
C PRO A 95 -15.21 -2.80 -4.68
N GLY A 96 -15.01 -4.02 -4.17
CA GLY A 96 -14.61 -5.22 -4.92
C GLY A 96 -13.15 -5.70 -4.77
N PRO A 97 -12.85 -7.01 -5.01
CA PRO A 97 -11.54 -7.67 -4.80
C PRO A 97 -10.46 -7.29 -5.85
N SER A 98 -10.54 -6.05 -6.33
CA SER A 98 -9.63 -5.29 -7.18
C SER A 98 -9.91 -5.26 -8.69
N PRO A 99 -10.64 -4.23 -9.15
CA PRO A 99 -10.21 -3.53 -10.35
C PRO A 99 -10.08 -2.01 -10.15
N LEU A 100 -8.96 -1.44 -10.59
CA LEU A 100 -8.82 -0.01 -10.85
C LEU A 100 -8.31 0.19 -12.28
N VAL A 101 -9.03 0.98 -13.07
CA VAL A 101 -8.69 1.33 -14.45
C VAL A 101 -8.89 2.84 -14.59
N LEU A 102 -7.85 3.58 -14.97
CA LEU A 102 -7.93 5.02 -15.20
C LEU A 102 -7.23 5.44 -16.49
N ALA A 103 -7.81 6.44 -17.14
CA ALA A 103 -7.42 6.97 -18.44
C ALA A 103 -7.06 8.47 -18.36
N THR A 104 -6.47 8.96 -19.45
CA THR A 104 -5.48 10.02 -19.46
C THR A 104 -5.94 11.39 -20.00
N LYS A 105 -5.03 12.31 -19.72
CA LYS A 105 -4.68 13.59 -20.34
C LYS A 105 -4.41 13.49 -21.86
N PRO A 106 -4.77 14.51 -22.66
CA PRO A 106 -6.12 14.90 -23.08
C PRO A 106 -6.89 13.80 -23.82
#